data_AF-J3LB12-F1
#
_entry.id   AF-J3LB12-F1
#
_cell.length_a   1.000
_cell.length_b   1.000
_cell.length_c   1.000
_cell.angle_alpha   90.00
_cell.angle_beta   90.00
_cell.angle_gamma   90.00
#
_symmetry.space_group_name_H-M   'P 1'
#
loop_
_entity.id
_entity.type
_entity.pdbx_description
1 polymer ?
#
loop_
_entity_poly.entity_id
_entity_poly.type
_entity_poly.pdbx_seq_one_letter_code
_entity_poly.pdbx_strand_id
1 'polypeptide(L)'
;MEHGGQAGMVFELCRNCAGFYRKIQEEIEANLGEADVDRRDDGEVFETKVALQLGRSLSELKQFRAMASPSFKDEDVKDFAGKLF
;
A
#
# COMPACT_ATOMS: atom_id res chain seq x y z
N MET A 1 -32.06 16.15 -7.13
CA MET A 1 -31.09 15.57 -8.08
C MET A 1 -29.70 16.05 -7.67
N GLU A 2 -29.18 15.55 -6.54
CA GLU A 2 -27.88 16.00 -5.97
C GLU A 2 -26.99 14.81 -5.53
N HIS A 3 -27.53 13.59 -5.49
CA HIS A 3 -26.79 12.39 -5.08
C HIS A 3 -25.79 11.87 -6.13
N GLY A 4 -25.99 12.18 -7.42
CA GLY A 4 -25.09 11.73 -8.49
C GLY A 4 -23.70 12.36 -8.42
N GLY A 5 -23.61 13.64 -8.03
CA GLY A 5 -22.34 14.33 -7.83
C GLY A 5 -21.58 13.80 -6.61
N GLN A 6 -22.29 13.53 -5.51
CA GLN A 6 -21.69 12.94 -4.30
C GLN A 6 -21.17 11.52 -4.54
N ALA A 7 -21.95 10.67 -5.21
CA ALA A 7 -21.53 9.32 -5.59
C ALA A 7 -20.33 9.35 -6.56
N GLY A 8 -20.32 10.28 -7.51
CA GLY A 8 -19.18 10.49 -8.42
C GLY A 8 -17.89 10.86 -7.68
N MET A 9 -17.96 11.72 -6.67
CA MET A 9 -16.79 12.09 -5.86
C MET A 9 -16.21 10.91 -5.07
N VAL A 10 -17.06 10.05 -4.50
CA VAL A 10 -16.60 8.84 -3.79
C VAL A 10 -15.96 7.85 -4.76
N PHE A 11 -16.54 7.68 -5.96
CA PHE A 11 -15.96 6.83 -6.99
C PHE A 11 -14.56 7.31 -7.41
N GLU A 12 -14.42 8.62 -7.63
CA GLU A 12 -13.14 9.24 -7.96
C GLU A 12 -12.10 9.09 -6.84
N LEU A 13 -12.53 9.22 -5.58
CA LEU A 13 -11.69 8.95 -4.42
C LEU A 13 -11.20 7.49 -4.42
N CYS A 14 -12.09 6.53 -4.58
CA CYS A 14 -11.73 5.10 -4.63
C CYS A 14 -10.76 4.81 -5.79
N ARG A 15 -11.02 5.38 -6.98
CA ARG A 15 -10.14 5.25 -8.14
C ARG A 15 -8.75 5.82 -7.87
N ASN A 16 -8.69 7.00 -7.24
CA ASN A 16 -7.44 7.63 -6.86
C ASN A 16 -6.66 6.77 -5.84
N CYS A 17 -7.33 6.27 -4.79
CA CYS A 17 -6.71 5.38 -3.82
C CYS A 17 -6.16 4.11 -4.46
N ALA A 18 -6.92 3.46 -5.35
CA ALA A 18 -6.46 2.28 -6.06
C ALA A 18 -5.23 2.56 -6.93
N GLY A 19 -5.22 3.69 -7.64
CA GLY A 19 -4.06 4.13 -8.43
C GLY A 19 -2.83 4.43 -7.57
N PHE A 20 -3.04 5.07 -6.41
CA PHE A 20 -1.99 5.37 -5.45
C PHE A 20 -1.33 4.10 -4.88
N TYR A 21 -2.12 3.15 -4.40
CA TYR A 21 -1.58 1.88 -3.87
C TYR A 21 -0.87 1.07 -4.96
N ARG A 22 -1.40 1.06 -6.19
CA ARG A 22 -0.72 0.42 -7.33
C ARG A 22 0.65 1.02 -7.58
N LYS A 23 0.76 2.35 -7.57
CA LYS A 23 2.05 3.04 -7.77
C LYS A 23 3.06 2.65 -6.68
N ILE A 24 2.64 2.57 -5.43
CA ILE A 24 3.52 2.12 -4.32
C ILE A 24 3.98 0.68 -4.57
N GLN A 25 3.07 -0.21 -4.96
CA GLN A 25 3.42 -1.59 -5.27
C GLN A 25 4.44 -1.69 -6.41
N GLU A 26 4.21 -0.98 -7.52
CA GLU A 26 5.12 -0.94 -8.67
C GLU A 26 6.51 -0.41 -8.27
N GLU A 27 6.57 0.59 -7.39
CA GLU A 27 7.82 1.13 -6.85
C GLU A 27 8.56 0.10 -5.97
N ILE A 28 7.83 -0.67 -5.16
CA ILE A 28 8.41 -1.74 -4.35
C ILE A 28 8.97 -2.84 -5.24
N GLU A 29 8.19 -3.30 -6.21
CA GLU A 29 8.60 -4.35 -7.16
C GLU A 29 9.81 -3.90 -7.98
N ALA A 30 9.86 -2.64 -8.43
CA ALA A 30 11.00 -2.09 -9.16
C ALA A 30 12.27 -2.06 -8.30
N ASN A 31 12.18 -1.60 -7.04
CA ASN A 31 13.35 -1.54 -6.16
C ASN A 31 13.88 -2.94 -5.80
N LEU A 32 12.99 -3.90 -5.55
CA LEU A 32 13.38 -5.28 -5.26
C LEU A 32 13.90 -6.03 -6.49
N GLY A 33 13.36 -5.70 -7.67
CA GLY A 33 13.72 -6.29 -8.95
C GLY A 33 14.98 -5.72 -9.60
N GLU A 34 15.48 -4.57 -9.14
CA GLU A 34 16.73 -3.97 -9.64
C GLU A 34 17.90 -4.93 -9.44
N ALA A 35 18.60 -5.28 -10.51
CA ALA A 35 19.70 -6.25 -10.47
C ALA A 35 20.97 -5.64 -9.90
N ASP A 36 21.17 -4.34 -10.10
CA ASP A 36 22.30 -3.59 -9.57
C ASP A 36 22.01 -3.14 -8.14
N VAL A 37 22.60 -3.84 -7.16
CA VAL A 37 22.34 -3.60 -5.73
C VAL A 37 22.71 -2.18 -5.31
N ASP A 38 23.71 -1.56 -5.95
CA ASP A 38 24.14 -0.19 -5.63
C ASP A 38 23.12 0.87 -6.09
N ARG A 39 22.18 0.49 -6.97
CA ARG A 39 21.08 1.33 -7.44
C ARG A 39 19.79 1.15 -6.65
N ARG A 40 19.73 0.16 -5.77
CA ARG A 40 18.59 -0.04 -4.87
C ARG A 40 18.58 1.04 -3.80
N ASP A 41 17.39 1.42 -3.36
CA ASP A 41 17.24 2.24 -2.17
C ASP A 41 17.81 1.46 -0.97
N ASP A 42 18.51 2.17 -0.07
CA ASP A 42 18.90 1.63 1.23
C ASP A 42 17.67 1.09 1.98
N GLY A 43 17.81 -0.02 2.68
CA GLY A 43 16.68 -0.73 3.30
C GLY A 43 15.91 0.11 4.33
N GLU A 44 16.61 0.91 5.16
CA GLU A 44 15.96 1.74 6.18
C GLU A 44 15.30 2.98 5.54
N VAL A 45 15.96 3.56 4.54
CA VAL A 45 15.41 4.68 3.76
C VAL A 45 14.15 4.23 3.00
N PHE A 46 14.21 3.04 2.39
CA PHE A 46 13.11 2.45 1.64
C PHE A 46 11.92 2.11 2.55
N GLU A 47 12.15 1.50 3.72
CA GLU A 47 11.11 1.23 4.71
C GLU A 47 10.41 2.53 5.14
N THR A 48 11.20 3.56 5.44
CA THR A 48 10.70 4.89 5.84
C THR A 48 9.88 5.55 4.73
N LYS A 49 10.36 5.46 3.48
CA LYS A 49 9.67 5.99 2.30
C LYS A 49 8.30 5.35 2.11
N VAL A 50 8.22 4.01 2.17
CA VAL A 50 6.95 3.28 2.04
C VAL A 50 6.00 3.62 3.20
N ALA A 51 6.50 3.71 4.44
CA ALA A 51 5.68 4.11 5.59
C ALA A 51 5.07 5.51 5.42
N LEU A 52 5.87 6.49 4.97
CA LEU A 52 5.41 7.85 4.72
C LEU A 52 4.37 7.91 3.61
N GLN A 53 4.58 7.19 2.51
CA GLN A 53 3.59 7.10 1.42
C GLN A 53 2.28 6.50 1.92
N LEU A 54 2.31 5.48 2.77
CA LEU A 54 1.10 4.86 3.33
C LEU A 54 0.45 5.68 4.46
N GLY A 55 1.07 6.78 4.91
CA GLY A 55 0.61 7.56 6.05
C GLY A 55 0.60 6.72 7.34
N ARG A 56 1.65 5.93 7.56
CA ARG A 56 1.81 5.03 8.70
C ARG A 56 3.14 5.27 9.41
N SER A 57 3.19 4.92 10.69
CA SER A 57 4.46 4.79 11.41
C SER A 57 5.20 3.52 10.99
N LEU A 58 6.52 3.49 11.18
CA LEU A 58 7.34 2.28 10.98
C LEU A 58 6.84 1.10 11.83
N SER A 59 6.37 1.37 13.05
CA SER A 59 5.80 0.36 13.94
C SER A 59 4.52 -0.27 13.40
N GLU A 60 3.64 0.52 12.77
CA GLU A 60 2.43 0.01 12.12
C GLU A 60 2.80 -0.76 10.86
N LEU A 61 3.77 -0.28 10.07
CA LEU A 61 4.24 -0.98 8.87
C LEU A 61 4.77 -2.38 9.21
N LYS A 62 5.50 -2.53 10.32
CA LYS A 62 6.02 -3.82 10.79
C LYS A 62 4.94 -4.85 11.13
N GLN A 63 3.72 -4.43 11.45
CA GLN A 63 2.61 -5.35 11.68
C GLN A 63 2.24 -6.11 10.40
N PHE A 64 2.50 -5.53 9.23
CA PHE A 64 2.29 -6.18 7.93
C PHE A 64 3.24 -7.32 7.64
N ARG A 65 4.33 -7.47 8.41
CA ARG A 65 5.25 -8.62 8.28
C ARG A 65 4.52 -9.95 8.43
N ALA A 66 3.52 -10.02 9.31
CA ALA A 66 2.71 -11.22 9.47
C ALA A 66 1.97 -11.60 8.17
N MET A 67 1.59 -10.59 7.38
CA MET A 67 0.88 -10.77 6.10
C MET A 67 1.81 -11.22 4.97
N ALA A 68 3.11 -10.93 5.07
CA ALA A 68 4.13 -11.41 4.13
C ALA A 68 4.51 -12.88 4.35
N SER A 69 3.91 -13.57 5.34
CA SER A 69 4.14 -14.99 5.59
C SER A 69 3.49 -15.85 4.50
N PRO A 70 4.15 -16.93 4.01
CA PRO A 70 3.54 -17.89 3.09
C PRO A 70 2.28 -18.58 3.64
N SER A 71 2.10 -18.54 4.97
CA SER A 71 0.93 -19.10 5.67
C SER A 71 -0.28 -18.15 5.68
N PHE A 72 -0.09 -16.88 5.33
CA PHE A 72 -1.13 -15.86 5.36
C PHE A 72 -1.96 -15.95 4.08
N LYS A 73 -3.28 -16.10 4.22
CA LYS A 73 -4.18 -16.28 3.07
C LYS A 73 -4.82 -14.96 2.68
N ASP A 74 -5.10 -14.77 1.40
CA ASP A 74 -5.87 -13.61 0.90
C ASP A 74 -7.25 -13.46 1.57
N GLU A 75 -7.82 -14.57 2.04
CA GLU A 75 -9.07 -14.60 2.81
C GLU A 75 -8.94 -13.84 4.15
N ASP A 76 -7.75 -13.85 4.75
CA ASP A 76 -7.43 -13.17 6.02
C ASP A 76 -7.32 -11.64 5.85
N VAL A 77 -7.12 -11.14 4.62
CA VAL A 77 -7.08 -9.71 4.28
C VAL A 77 -8.45 -9.04 4.35
N LYS A 78 -9.54 -9.80 4.11
CA LYS A 78 -10.90 -9.25 4.04
C LYS A 78 -11.37 -8.64 5.36
N ASP A 79 -10.92 -9.18 6.49
CA ASP A 79 -11.26 -8.69 7.83
C ASP A 79 -10.57 -7.35 8.16
N PHE A 80 -9.52 -6.98 7.41
CA PHE A 80 -8.76 -5.75 7.61
C PHE A 80 -9.25 -4.61 6.71
N ALA A 81 -9.56 -4.90 5.44
CA ALA A 81 -10.14 -3.91 4.53
C ALA A 81 -11.50 -3.40 5.02
N GLY A 82 -12.28 -4.26 5.69
CA GLY A 82 -13.53 -3.87 6.36
C GLY A 82 -13.37 -2.95 7.58
N LYS A 83 -12.15 -2.81 8.12
CA LYS A 83 -11.82 -1.92 9.24
C LYS A 83 -11.12 -0.62 8.81
N LEU A 84 -10.90 -0.45 7.51
CA LEU A 84 -10.36 0.78 6.92
C LEU A 84 -11.43 1.86 6.68
N PHE A 85 -12.71 1.55 6.94
CA PHE A 85 -13.84 2.47 6.96
C PHE A 85 -14.64 2.32 8.25
#